data_AF-A0A259CMI8-F1
#
_entry.id   AF-A0A259CMI8-F1
#
_cell.length_a   1.000
_cell.length_b   1.000
_cell.length_c   1.000
_cell.angle_alpha   90.00
_cell.angle_beta   90.00
_cell.angle_gamma   90.00
#
_symmetry.space_group_name_H-M   'P 1'
#
loop_
_entity.id
_entity.type
_entity.pdbx_description
1 polymer ?
#
loop_
_entity_poly.entity_id
_entity_poly.type
_entity_poly.pdbx_seq_one_letter_code
_entity_poly.pdbx_strand_id
1 'polypeptide(L)'
;MYGKDRQPKDQPFVNYWMHNGHIRVNEEKMSKSLGNFFLIRDVLKRFDPEVLRFFMLRAHYRSPINYSDTQLEESRSGLARLYTALASVPMVHSALDADSPWFKRFSEAMNDDFNTPEAIAALFDLATEVNRAQGEEKIQLASILKSLAGTLNFLQRDPSSFLQAGSPADAGGEQLSVAEIEKQIAARATAKQAKDFALSDQIRKSLLEQGIVLEDKPGGITEWRRN
;
A
#
# COMPACT_ATOMS: atom_id res chain seq x y z
N MET A 1 -4.81 10.62 39.82
CA MET A 1 -3.42 10.32 39.44
C MET A 1 -2.57 10.55 40.67
N TYR A 2 -2.14 9.48 41.34
CA TYR A 2 -1.66 9.42 42.72
C TYR A 2 -1.98 10.67 43.53
N GLY A 3 -3.28 10.79 43.88
CA GLY A 3 -3.79 11.93 44.63
C GLY A 3 -3.12 12.05 45.99
N LYS A 4 -3.41 13.16 46.68
CA LYS A 4 -2.91 13.44 48.04
C LYS A 4 -3.16 12.31 49.05
N ASP A 5 -4.04 11.36 48.74
CA ASP A 5 -4.47 10.27 49.63
C ASP A 5 -3.83 8.89 49.32
N ARG A 6 -2.76 8.84 48.50
CA ARG A 6 -2.07 7.57 48.18
C ARG A 6 -1.54 6.89 49.46
N GLN A 7 -1.98 5.67 49.71
CA GLN A 7 -1.49 4.80 50.77
C GLN A 7 -0.36 3.89 50.26
N PRO A 8 0.58 3.45 51.12
CA PRO A 8 1.64 2.51 50.75
C PRO A 8 1.14 1.16 50.21
N LYS A 9 -0.10 0.76 50.58
CA LYS A 9 -0.76 -0.46 50.09
C LYS A 9 -1.45 -0.30 48.73
N ASP A 10 -1.51 0.92 48.20
CA ASP A 10 -2.21 1.20 46.95
C ASP A 10 -1.37 0.72 45.76
N GLN A 11 -1.98 -0.17 44.99
CA GLN A 11 -1.41 -0.69 43.74
C GLN A 11 -1.49 0.36 42.63
N PRO A 12 -0.60 0.31 41.62
CA PRO A 12 -0.70 1.20 40.47
C PRO A 12 -2.03 0.99 39.74
N PHE A 13 -2.73 2.09 39.43
CA PHE A 13 -4.00 2.02 38.70
C PHE A 13 -3.78 1.50 37.26
N VAL A 14 -2.75 2.02 36.58
CA VAL A 14 -2.37 1.69 35.21
C VAL A 14 -0.86 1.82 35.07
N ASN A 15 -0.23 0.90 34.34
CA ASN A 15 1.21 0.93 34.05
C ASN A 15 1.53 1.83 32.85
N TYR A 16 0.70 1.81 31.80
CA TYR A 16 0.91 2.56 30.56
C TYR A 16 -0.37 3.21 30.07
N TRP A 17 -0.28 4.50 29.78
CA TRP A 17 -1.31 5.26 29.05
C TRP A 17 -0.79 5.57 27.66
N MET A 18 -1.57 5.21 26.64
CA MET A 18 -1.25 5.52 25.24
C MET A 18 -2.27 6.51 24.69
N HIS A 19 -1.78 7.58 24.09
CA HIS A 19 -2.61 8.62 23.51
C HIS A 19 -2.25 8.81 22.03
N ASN A 20 -3.26 8.77 21.17
CA ASN A 20 -3.07 9.02 19.74
C ASN A 20 -3.01 10.53 19.44
N GLY A 21 -2.23 10.88 18.42
CA GLY A 21 -2.23 12.20 17.82
C GLY A 21 -3.59 12.53 17.18
N HIS A 22 -3.88 13.82 17.06
CA HIS A 22 -5.12 14.27 16.46
C HIS A 22 -5.08 14.22 14.92
N ILE A 23 -6.23 13.92 14.31
CA ILE A 23 -6.41 14.07 12.86
C ILE A 23 -6.77 15.53 12.56
N ARG A 24 -6.03 16.12 11.62
CA ARG A 24 -6.28 17.43 11.01
C ARG A 24 -6.81 17.23 9.59
N VAL A 25 -7.46 18.24 9.03
CA VAL A 25 -7.98 18.26 7.66
C VAL A 25 -7.48 19.53 7.02
N ASN A 26 -6.70 19.43 5.94
CA ASN A 26 -6.11 20.60 5.26
C ASN A 26 -5.44 21.57 6.24
N GLU A 27 -4.65 21.03 7.18
CA GLU A 27 -3.95 21.76 8.25
C GLU A 27 -4.84 22.37 9.35
N GLU A 28 -6.16 22.37 9.18
CA GLU A 28 -7.12 22.77 10.20
C GLU A 28 -7.52 21.62 11.12
N LYS A 29 -7.92 21.94 12.35
CA LYS A 29 -8.47 20.93 13.26
C LYS A 29 -9.79 20.39 12.70
N MET A 30 -9.91 19.07 12.61
CA MET A 30 -11.18 18.44 12.26
C MET A 30 -12.20 18.68 13.38
N SER A 31 -13.34 19.29 13.06
CA SER A 31 -14.44 19.47 14.03
C SER A 31 -15.80 19.49 13.34
N LYS A 32 -16.81 18.97 14.04
CA LYS A 32 -18.21 19.06 13.57
C LYS A 32 -18.66 20.52 13.39
N SER A 33 -18.14 21.42 14.21
CA SER A 33 -18.45 22.85 14.19
C SER A 33 -17.85 23.60 12.99
N LEU A 34 -16.68 23.19 12.48
CA LEU A 34 -16.11 23.76 11.24
C LEU A 34 -16.72 23.14 9.97
N GLY A 35 -17.51 22.07 10.10
CA GLY A 35 -18.05 21.33 8.94
C GLY A 35 -16.98 20.57 8.13
N ASN A 36 -15.73 20.53 8.59
CA ASN A 36 -14.58 19.94 7.90
C ASN A 36 -14.29 18.49 8.36
N PHE A 37 -15.32 17.74 8.78
CA PHE A 37 -15.16 16.34 9.21
C PHE A 37 -15.59 15.36 8.11
N PHE A 38 -14.79 14.32 7.89
CA PHE A 38 -15.11 13.26 6.94
C PHE A 38 -15.48 12.00 7.68
N LEU A 39 -16.54 11.34 7.22
CA LEU A 39 -16.89 10.02 7.72
C LEU A 39 -16.14 8.97 6.91
N ILE A 40 -15.68 7.92 7.59
CA ILE A 40 -14.99 6.80 6.94
C ILE A 40 -15.82 6.28 5.76
N ARG A 41 -17.15 6.11 5.94
CA ARG A 41 -18.06 5.68 4.86
C ARG A 41 -18.05 6.57 3.61
N ASP A 42 -17.74 7.85 3.74
CA ASP A 42 -17.70 8.77 2.61
C ASP A 42 -16.34 8.74 1.93
N VAL A 43 -15.26 8.60 2.70
CA VAL A 43 -13.90 8.35 2.18
C VAL A 43 -13.87 7.03 1.39
N LEU A 44 -14.50 5.98 1.92
CA LEU A 44 -14.53 4.65 1.30
C LEU A 44 -15.34 4.59 -0.02
N LYS A 45 -16.14 5.61 -0.34
CA LYS A 45 -16.75 5.73 -1.68
C LYS A 45 -15.74 6.12 -2.74
N ARG A 46 -14.59 6.69 -2.33
CA ARG A 46 -13.56 7.23 -3.22
C ARG A 46 -12.23 6.51 -3.12
N PHE A 47 -11.90 5.94 -1.96
CA PHE A 47 -10.61 5.29 -1.73
C PHE A 47 -10.80 3.87 -1.21
N ASP A 48 -9.87 2.99 -1.61
CA ASP A 48 -9.84 1.62 -1.13
C ASP A 48 -9.58 1.59 0.40
N PRO A 49 -10.25 0.72 1.18
CA PRO A 49 -10.06 0.63 2.63
C PRO A 49 -8.62 0.39 3.06
N GLU A 50 -7.85 -0.35 2.27
CA GLU A 50 -6.44 -0.63 2.56
C GLU A 50 -5.56 0.60 2.34
N VAL A 51 -5.89 1.44 1.35
CA VAL A 51 -5.23 2.75 1.13
C VAL A 51 -5.42 3.66 2.34
N LEU A 52 -6.64 3.72 2.90
CA LEU A 52 -6.92 4.51 4.09
C LEU A 52 -6.14 3.97 5.32
N ARG A 53 -6.08 2.64 5.50
CA ARG A 53 -5.27 2.04 6.57
C ARG A 53 -3.79 2.36 6.41
N PHE A 54 -3.26 2.16 5.21
CA PHE A 54 -1.85 2.43 4.91
C PHE A 54 -1.51 3.90 5.13
N PHE A 55 -2.38 4.82 4.68
CA PHE A 55 -2.25 6.26 4.97
C PHE A 55 -2.09 6.54 6.47
N MET A 56 -2.93 5.94 7.32
CA MET A 56 -2.84 6.14 8.76
C MET A 56 -1.53 5.62 9.37
N LEU A 57 -1.01 4.49 8.86
CA LEU A 57 0.22 3.86 9.35
C LEU A 57 1.50 4.58 8.90
N ARG A 58 1.41 5.46 7.90
CA ARG A 58 2.56 6.26 7.44
C ARG A 58 2.98 7.36 8.41
N ALA A 59 2.19 7.60 9.45
CA ALA A 59 2.51 8.52 10.53
C ALA A 59 2.59 7.79 11.87
N HIS A 60 3.52 8.22 12.72
CA HIS A 60 3.61 7.70 14.08
C HIS A 60 2.29 7.94 14.83
N TYR A 61 1.79 6.97 15.60
CA TYR A 61 0.45 7.04 16.20
C TYR A 61 0.24 8.26 17.11
N ARG A 62 1.33 8.78 17.70
CA ARG A 62 1.37 9.98 18.56
C ARG A 62 1.44 11.31 17.79
N SER A 63 1.79 11.26 16.51
CA SER A 63 1.92 12.44 15.66
C SER A 63 0.58 12.85 15.07
N PRO A 64 0.33 14.15 14.83
CA PRO A 64 -0.86 14.57 14.13
C PRO A 64 -0.84 14.07 12.69
N ILE A 65 -1.99 13.60 12.20
CA ILE A 65 -2.16 13.14 10.82
C ILE A 65 -2.93 14.22 10.05
N ASN A 66 -2.41 14.69 8.92
CA ASN A 66 -3.09 15.67 8.09
C ASN A 66 -3.84 14.99 6.95
N TYR A 67 -5.16 14.89 7.04
CA TYR A 67 -5.98 14.32 5.98
C TYR A 67 -6.08 15.30 4.79
N SER A 68 -5.78 14.80 3.59
CA SER A 68 -6.16 15.39 2.31
C SER A 68 -6.28 14.31 1.24
N ASP A 69 -7.06 14.58 0.19
CA ASP A 69 -7.19 13.66 -0.95
C ASP A 69 -5.83 13.39 -1.61
N THR A 70 -4.96 14.41 -1.67
CA THR A 70 -3.58 14.27 -2.19
C THR A 70 -2.77 13.25 -1.39
N GLN A 71 -2.82 13.28 -0.05
CA GLN A 71 -2.06 12.34 0.77
C GLN A 71 -2.62 10.91 0.70
N LEU A 72 -3.92 10.74 0.48
CA LEU A 72 -4.50 9.43 0.20
C LEU A 72 -4.04 8.90 -1.15
N GLU A 73 -3.94 9.75 -2.17
CA GLU A 73 -3.48 9.34 -3.49
C GLU A 73 -1.98 8.99 -3.51
N GLU A 74 -1.16 9.74 -2.76
CA GLU A 74 0.23 9.35 -2.49
C GLU A 74 0.33 8.01 -1.77
N SER A 75 -0.60 7.76 -0.83
CA SER A 75 -0.65 6.50 -0.09
C SER A 75 -1.09 5.34 -0.98
N ARG A 76 -2.02 5.56 -1.92
CA ARG A 76 -2.37 4.60 -2.97
C ARG A 76 -1.15 4.26 -3.82
N SER A 77 -0.43 5.28 -4.29
CA SER A 77 0.78 5.11 -5.08
C SER A 77 1.87 4.33 -4.34
N GLY A 78 2.09 4.65 -3.05
CA GLY A 78 3.04 3.92 -2.20
C GLY A 78 2.63 2.46 -2.00
N LEU A 79 1.36 2.20 -1.72
CA LEU A 79 0.84 0.85 -1.55
C LEU A 79 0.90 0.04 -2.85
N ALA A 80 0.60 0.65 -3.99
CA ALA A 80 0.74 0.04 -5.30
C ALA A 80 2.18 -0.40 -5.58
N ARG A 81 3.19 0.40 -5.22
CA ARG A 81 4.61 0.00 -5.36
C ARG A 81 4.95 -1.26 -4.58
N LEU A 82 4.42 -1.40 -3.36
CA LEU A 82 4.63 -2.61 -2.55
C LEU A 82 3.91 -3.82 -3.14
N TYR A 83 2.68 -3.65 -3.64
CA TYR A 83 1.97 -4.70 -4.36
C TYR A 83 2.68 -5.11 -5.65
N THR A 84 3.25 -4.16 -6.40
CA THR A 84 4.04 -4.46 -7.61
C THR A 84 5.28 -5.30 -7.29
N ALA A 85 5.95 -5.09 -6.16
CA ALA A 85 7.07 -5.95 -5.77
C ALA A 85 6.63 -7.40 -5.50
N LEU A 86 5.40 -7.61 -5.04
CA LEU A 86 4.80 -8.93 -4.85
C LEU A 86 4.16 -9.50 -6.13
N ALA A 87 4.00 -8.69 -7.17
CA ALA A 87 3.42 -9.14 -8.43
C ALA A 87 4.34 -10.18 -9.09
N SER A 88 3.72 -11.24 -9.63
CA SER A 88 4.42 -12.33 -10.31
C SER A 88 5.44 -13.09 -9.46
N VAL A 89 5.30 -13.04 -8.14
CA VAL A 89 5.95 -14.00 -7.24
C VAL A 89 4.91 -15.04 -6.80
N PRO A 90 5.15 -16.35 -6.99
CA PRO A 90 4.25 -17.35 -6.47
C PRO A 90 4.13 -17.18 -4.96
N MET A 91 2.90 -17.03 -4.46
CA MET A 91 2.67 -16.88 -3.03
C MET A 91 3.01 -18.18 -2.32
N VAL A 92 4.18 -18.19 -1.69
CA VAL A 92 4.59 -19.24 -0.75
C VAL A 92 4.56 -18.62 0.63
N HIS A 93 3.75 -19.18 1.54
CA HIS A 93 3.87 -18.86 2.95
C HIS A 93 5.12 -19.56 3.48
N SER A 94 6.18 -18.81 3.73
CA SER A 94 7.30 -19.28 4.53
C SER A 94 7.17 -18.74 5.95
N ALA A 95 7.62 -19.52 6.94
CA ALA A 95 7.79 -18.98 8.29
C ALA A 95 8.74 -17.77 8.24
N LEU A 96 8.45 -16.74 9.04
CA LEU A 96 9.35 -15.62 9.22
C LEU A 96 10.62 -16.12 9.93
N ASP A 97 11.75 -15.94 9.28
CA ASP A 97 13.05 -16.15 9.89
C ASP A 97 13.38 -14.96 10.80
N ALA A 98 13.39 -15.20 12.12
CA ALA A 98 13.71 -14.19 13.12
C ALA A 98 15.17 -13.70 13.01
N ASP A 99 16.05 -14.47 12.36
CA ASP A 99 17.43 -14.07 12.14
C ASP A 99 17.64 -13.20 10.91
N SER A 100 16.63 -13.08 10.05
CA SER A 100 16.65 -12.22 8.87
C SER A 100 16.97 -10.76 9.25
N PRO A 101 17.88 -10.08 8.52
CA PRO A 101 18.16 -8.67 8.76
C PRO A 101 16.91 -7.79 8.59
N TRP A 102 15.99 -8.18 7.72
CA TRP A 102 14.72 -7.48 7.49
C TRP A 102 13.78 -7.60 8.69
N PHE A 103 13.69 -8.79 9.28
CA PHE A 103 12.90 -9.01 10.49
C PHE A 103 13.45 -8.18 11.65
N LYS A 104 14.77 -8.19 11.85
CA LYS A 104 15.44 -7.43 12.92
C LYS A 104 15.19 -5.92 12.78
N ARG A 105 15.44 -5.36 11.59
CA ARG A 105 15.22 -3.93 11.32
C ARG A 105 13.75 -3.52 11.51
N PHE A 106 12.81 -4.32 10.99
CA PHE A 106 11.37 -4.06 11.19
C PHE A 106 10.98 -4.14 12.67
N SER A 107 11.47 -5.14 13.39
CA SER A 107 11.17 -5.35 14.81
C SER A 107 11.77 -4.26 15.69
N GLU A 108 12.98 -3.78 15.39
CA GLU A 108 13.60 -2.65 16.07
C GLU A 108 12.75 -1.38 15.93
N ALA A 109 12.26 -1.08 14.72
CA ALA A 109 11.35 0.04 14.49
C ALA A 109 10.02 -0.13 15.26
N MET A 110 9.43 -1.32 15.25
CA MET A 110 8.17 -1.56 15.98
C MET A 110 8.34 -1.54 17.50
N ASN A 111 9.51 -1.96 18.02
CA ASN A 111 9.84 -1.90 19.44
C ASN A 111 10.18 -0.48 19.92
N ASP A 112 10.50 0.44 19.00
CA ASP A 112 10.59 1.88 19.26
C ASP A 112 9.19 2.52 19.23
N ASP A 113 8.38 2.30 20.27
CA ASP A 113 7.05 2.90 20.44
C ASP A 113 6.13 2.75 19.21
N PHE A 114 6.11 1.58 18.56
CA PHE A 114 5.29 1.34 17.36
C PHE A 114 5.59 2.32 16.21
N ASN A 115 6.87 2.58 15.93
CA ASN A 115 7.33 3.45 14.85
C ASN A 115 7.06 2.84 13.46
N THR A 116 5.78 2.83 13.08
CA THR A 116 5.27 2.36 11.80
C THR A 116 5.84 3.11 10.59
N PRO A 117 6.17 4.43 10.63
CA PRO A 117 6.89 5.07 9.54
C PRO A 117 8.24 4.42 9.22
N GLU A 118 9.06 4.14 10.23
CA GLU A 118 10.37 3.50 10.03
C GLU A 118 10.22 2.03 9.62
N ALA A 119 9.25 1.32 10.21
CA ALA A 119 8.93 -0.05 9.81
C ALA A 119 8.50 -0.12 8.33
N ILE A 120 7.68 0.82 7.86
CA ILE A 120 7.26 0.93 6.45
C ILE A 120 8.43 1.31 5.55
N ALA A 121 9.35 2.17 6.00
CA ALA A 121 10.57 2.48 5.24
C ALA A 121 11.40 1.22 4.99
N ALA A 122 11.57 0.37 6.01
CA ALA A 122 12.24 -0.93 5.85
C ALA A 122 11.52 -1.86 4.86
N LEU A 123 10.18 -1.83 4.79
CA LEU A 123 9.41 -2.59 3.80
C LEU A 123 9.62 -2.08 2.37
N PHE A 124 9.78 -0.78 2.16
CA PHE A 124 10.11 -0.21 0.83
C PHE A 124 11.53 -0.57 0.38
N ASP A 125 12.49 -0.57 1.30
CA ASP A 125 13.85 -1.04 1.02
C ASP A 125 13.84 -2.53 0.65
N LEU A 126 13.09 -3.36 1.40
CA LEU A 126 12.90 -4.77 1.09
C LEU A 126 12.23 -4.98 -0.27
N ALA A 127 11.19 -4.21 -0.60
CA ALA A 127 10.55 -4.25 -1.91
C ALA A 127 11.53 -3.91 -3.04
N THR A 128 12.50 -3.04 -2.79
CA THR A 128 13.58 -2.74 -3.76
C THR A 128 14.47 -3.97 -3.99
N GLU A 129 14.83 -4.70 -2.94
CA GLU A 129 15.60 -5.94 -3.08
C GLU A 129 14.80 -7.06 -3.75
N VAL A 130 13.50 -7.19 -3.46
CA VAL A 130 12.60 -8.13 -4.15
C VAL A 130 12.61 -7.89 -5.66
N ASN A 131 12.62 -6.62 -6.10
CA ASN A 131 12.65 -6.27 -7.52
C ASN A 131 14.00 -6.58 -8.18
N ARG A 132 15.11 -6.62 -7.42
CA ARG A 132 16.46 -6.93 -7.91
C ARG A 132 16.70 -8.44 -7.98
N ALA A 133 16.23 -9.18 -6.97
CA ALA A 133 16.43 -10.61 -6.82
C ALA A 133 15.75 -11.42 -7.94
N GLN A 134 16.23 -12.65 -8.15
CA GLN A 134 15.68 -13.60 -9.11
C GLN A 134 15.56 -14.99 -8.45
N GLY A 135 14.76 -15.89 -9.05
CA GLY A 135 14.66 -17.28 -8.60
C GLY A 135 14.18 -17.41 -7.14
N GLU A 136 14.81 -18.32 -6.39
CA GLU A 136 14.45 -18.64 -5.00
C GLU A 136 14.62 -17.45 -4.04
N GLU A 137 15.65 -16.63 -4.23
CA GLU A 137 15.90 -15.44 -3.41
C GLU A 137 14.73 -14.45 -3.51
N LYS A 138 14.21 -14.21 -4.72
CA LYS A 138 13.06 -13.33 -4.93
C LYS A 138 11.83 -13.84 -4.17
N ILE A 139 11.58 -15.15 -4.23
CA ILE A 139 10.46 -15.79 -3.53
C ILE A 139 10.61 -15.62 -2.01
N GLN A 140 11.82 -15.83 -1.48
CA GLN A 140 12.10 -15.67 -0.07
C GLN A 140 11.89 -14.22 0.40
N LEU A 141 12.47 -13.24 -0.30
CA LEU A 141 12.34 -11.82 0.06
C LEU A 141 10.88 -11.33 -0.03
N ALA A 142 10.15 -11.76 -1.05
CA ALA A 142 8.73 -11.42 -1.19
C ALA A 142 7.86 -12.03 -0.09
N SER A 143 8.15 -13.27 0.32
CA SER A 143 7.47 -13.91 1.45
C SER A 143 7.72 -13.16 2.76
N ILE A 144 8.96 -12.72 3.00
CA ILE A 144 9.31 -11.88 4.17
C ILE A 144 8.55 -10.55 4.10
N LEU A 145 8.54 -9.88 2.94
CA LEU A 145 7.83 -8.61 2.74
C LEU A 145 6.34 -8.75 3.07
N LYS A 146 5.68 -9.76 2.50
CA LYS A 146 4.25 -10.02 2.74
C LYS A 146 3.98 -10.36 4.21
N SER A 147 4.84 -11.14 4.84
CA SER A 147 4.66 -11.55 6.24
C SER A 147 4.82 -10.37 7.20
N LEU A 148 5.85 -9.53 7.01
CA LEU A 148 6.08 -8.34 7.84
C LEU A 148 4.96 -7.31 7.65
N ALA A 149 4.60 -6.97 6.40
CA ALA A 149 3.47 -6.08 6.10
C ALA A 149 2.15 -6.64 6.68
N GLY A 150 2.01 -7.96 6.68
CA GLY A 150 0.85 -8.64 7.23
C GLY A 150 0.62 -8.39 8.72
N THR A 151 1.68 -8.16 9.50
CA THR A 151 1.58 -7.78 10.93
C THR A 151 0.91 -6.41 11.13
N LEU A 152 1.00 -5.52 10.13
CA LEU A 152 0.35 -4.21 10.08
C LEU A 152 -0.96 -4.23 9.28
N ASN A 153 -1.41 -5.41 8.85
CA ASN A 153 -2.67 -5.66 8.15
C ASN A 153 -2.80 -4.94 6.78
N PHE A 154 -1.74 -4.97 5.98
CA PHE A 154 -1.74 -4.62 4.56
C PHE A 154 -0.87 -5.61 3.74
N LEU A 155 -0.99 -5.58 2.39
CA LEU A 155 -0.46 -6.57 1.43
C LEU A 155 -1.08 -7.98 1.52
N GLN A 156 -2.31 -8.06 2.03
CA GLN A 156 -2.98 -9.34 2.25
C GLN A 156 -3.68 -9.88 1.00
N ARG A 157 -4.08 -8.99 0.08
CA ARG A 157 -4.81 -9.36 -1.14
C ARG A 157 -3.90 -9.97 -2.19
N ASP A 158 -4.52 -10.56 -3.21
CA ASP A 158 -3.84 -10.85 -4.47
C ASP A 158 -3.33 -9.54 -5.10
N PRO A 159 -2.04 -9.45 -5.48
CA PRO A 159 -1.49 -8.23 -6.06
C PRO A 159 -2.19 -7.76 -7.33
N SER A 160 -2.54 -8.68 -8.23
CA SER A 160 -3.24 -8.33 -9.48
C SER A 160 -4.62 -7.76 -9.18
N SER A 161 -5.36 -8.38 -8.25
CA SER A 161 -6.65 -7.87 -7.78
C SER A 161 -6.56 -6.44 -7.22
N PHE A 162 -5.53 -6.11 -6.44
CA PHE A 162 -5.34 -4.74 -5.94
C PHE A 162 -4.97 -3.78 -7.07
N LEU A 163 -3.96 -4.12 -7.87
CA LEU A 163 -3.41 -3.26 -8.92
C LEU A 163 -4.40 -2.98 -10.07
N GLN A 164 -5.33 -3.89 -10.34
CA GLN A 164 -6.29 -3.79 -11.43
C GLN A 164 -7.67 -3.26 -11.02
N ALA A 165 -7.96 -3.16 -9.72
CA ALA A 165 -9.25 -2.70 -9.20
C ALA A 165 -9.52 -1.21 -9.46
N GLY A 166 -8.49 -0.37 -9.51
CA GLY A 166 -8.64 1.08 -9.67
C GLY A 166 -9.21 1.78 -8.44
N SER A 167 -9.74 2.99 -8.63
CA SER A 167 -10.38 3.76 -7.56
C SER A 167 -11.88 3.47 -7.46
N PRO A 168 -12.45 3.29 -6.25
CA PRO A 168 -13.90 3.20 -6.07
C PRO A 168 -14.67 4.39 -6.66
N ALA A 169 -14.06 5.58 -6.69
CA ALA A 169 -14.65 6.77 -7.32
C ALA A 169 -14.92 6.58 -8.83
N ASP A 170 -14.11 5.75 -9.49
CA ASP A 170 -14.17 5.58 -10.94
C ASP A 170 -15.07 4.42 -11.36
N ALA A 171 -15.56 3.61 -10.41
CA ALA A 171 -16.41 2.44 -10.66
C ALA A 171 -17.77 2.78 -11.31
N GLY A 172 -18.15 4.06 -11.34
CA GLY A 172 -19.37 4.55 -12.00
C GLY A 172 -19.14 5.23 -13.36
N GLY A 173 -17.90 5.33 -13.84
CA GLY A 173 -17.57 5.93 -15.15
C GLY A 173 -17.42 4.91 -16.28
N GLU A 174 -17.22 5.38 -17.51
CA GLU A 174 -16.84 4.56 -18.67
C GLU A 174 -15.39 4.07 -18.54
N GLN A 175 -15.11 3.21 -17.56
CA GLN A 175 -13.83 2.52 -17.49
C GLN A 175 -13.83 1.32 -18.43
N LEU A 176 -12.71 1.12 -19.15
CA LEU A 176 -12.48 -0.13 -19.86
C LEU A 176 -12.64 -1.31 -18.91
N SER A 177 -13.44 -2.29 -19.30
CA SER A 177 -13.48 -3.58 -18.64
C SER A 177 -12.13 -4.29 -18.74
N VAL A 178 -11.87 -5.21 -17.81
CA VAL A 178 -10.67 -6.08 -17.87
C VAL A 178 -10.56 -6.77 -19.23
N ALA A 179 -11.67 -7.27 -19.78
CA ALA A 179 -11.70 -7.94 -21.07
C ALA A 179 -11.28 -7.02 -22.25
N GLU A 180 -11.67 -5.75 -22.22
CA GLU A 180 -11.26 -4.77 -23.24
C GLU A 180 -9.79 -4.40 -23.14
N ILE A 181 -9.26 -4.29 -21.92
CA ILE A 181 -7.83 -4.05 -21.67
C ILE A 181 -7.01 -5.22 -22.19
N GLU A 182 -7.36 -6.45 -21.82
CA GLU A 182 -6.68 -7.67 -22.29
C GLU A 182 -6.72 -7.80 -23.82
N LYS A 183 -7.85 -7.44 -24.45
CA LYS A 183 -7.97 -7.40 -25.92
C LYS A 183 -6.99 -6.40 -26.55
N GLN A 184 -6.84 -5.22 -25.97
CA GLN A 184 -5.87 -4.22 -26.45
C GLN A 184 -4.42 -4.66 -26.23
N ILE A 185 -4.13 -5.29 -25.09
CA ILE A 185 -2.81 -5.88 -24.80
C ILE A 185 -2.47 -6.96 -25.83
N ALA A 186 -3.41 -7.85 -26.16
CA ALA A 186 -3.23 -8.87 -27.19
C ALA A 186 -2.99 -8.25 -28.58
N ALA A 187 -3.78 -7.24 -28.97
CA ALA A 187 -3.57 -6.53 -30.24
C ALA A 187 -2.18 -5.85 -30.31
N ARG A 188 -1.73 -5.27 -29.20
CA ARG A 188 -0.38 -4.72 -29.08
C ARG A 188 0.70 -5.79 -29.22
N ALA A 189 0.50 -6.96 -28.62
CA ALA A 189 1.43 -8.08 -28.75
C ALA A 189 1.55 -8.55 -30.22
N THR A 190 0.42 -8.63 -30.94
CA THR A 190 0.39 -8.92 -32.37
C THR A 190 1.12 -7.85 -33.19
N ALA A 191 0.91 -6.56 -32.89
CA ALA A 191 1.63 -5.47 -33.55
C ALA A 191 3.15 -5.57 -33.35
N LYS A 192 3.60 -5.85 -32.12
CA LYS A 192 5.02 -6.10 -31.81
C LYS A 192 5.59 -7.28 -32.61
N GLN A 193 4.85 -8.39 -32.70
CA GLN A 193 5.26 -9.58 -33.47
C GLN A 193 5.37 -9.28 -34.97
N ALA A 194 4.46 -8.46 -35.49
CA ALA A 194 4.49 -7.96 -36.87
C ALA A 194 5.53 -6.85 -37.12
N LYS A 195 6.28 -6.43 -36.09
CA LYS A 195 7.22 -5.29 -36.11
C LYS A 195 6.56 -3.94 -36.43
N ASP A 196 5.25 -3.82 -36.20
CA ASP A 196 4.52 -2.56 -36.27
C ASP A 196 4.64 -1.83 -34.92
N PHE A 197 5.77 -1.18 -34.72
CA PHE A 197 6.06 -0.46 -33.49
C PHE A 197 5.18 0.79 -33.32
N ALA A 198 4.77 1.42 -34.43
CA ALA A 198 3.90 2.59 -34.40
C ALA A 198 2.52 2.25 -33.83
N LEU A 199 1.91 1.16 -34.30
CA LEU A 199 0.63 0.69 -33.75
C LEU A 199 0.78 0.22 -32.30
N SER A 200 1.85 -0.49 -31.96
CA SER A 200 2.13 -0.90 -30.57
C SER A 200 2.19 0.28 -29.61
N ASP A 201 2.88 1.36 -30.00
CA ASP A 201 3.02 2.56 -29.17
C ASP A 201 1.72 3.37 -29.11
N GLN A 202 0.95 3.42 -30.20
CA GLN A 202 -0.38 4.02 -30.21
C GLN A 202 -1.32 3.34 -29.21
N ILE A 203 -1.33 2.00 -29.17
CA ILE A 203 -2.15 1.24 -28.22
C ILE A 203 -1.70 1.52 -26.78
N ARG A 204 -0.39 1.47 -26.50
CA ARG A 204 0.15 1.81 -25.17
C ARG A 204 -0.26 3.21 -24.73
N LYS A 205 -0.17 4.20 -25.63
CA LYS A 205 -0.53 5.58 -25.33
C LYS A 205 -2.03 5.71 -25.04
N SER A 206 -2.88 5.09 -25.85
CA SER A 206 -4.33 5.09 -25.64
C SER A 206 -4.73 4.45 -24.30
N LEU A 207 -4.09 3.33 -23.93
CA LEU A 207 -4.30 2.71 -22.62
C LEU A 207 -3.85 3.62 -21.48
N LEU A 208 -2.69 4.28 -21.62
CA LEU A 208 -2.19 5.22 -20.61
C LEU A 208 -3.11 6.44 -20.45
N GLU A 209 -3.64 6.99 -21.54
CA GLU A 209 -4.63 8.08 -21.52
C GLU A 209 -5.92 7.69 -20.78
N GLN A 210 -6.23 6.39 -20.74
CA GLN A 210 -7.34 5.81 -19.98
C GLN A 210 -6.93 5.35 -18.57
N GLY A 211 -5.74 5.75 -18.10
CA GLY A 211 -5.23 5.43 -16.77
C GLY A 211 -4.69 4.00 -16.62
N ILE A 212 -4.42 3.28 -17.71
CA ILE A 212 -3.85 1.93 -17.69
C ILE A 212 -2.35 1.98 -17.97
N VAL A 213 -1.55 1.57 -17.00
CA VAL A 213 -0.09 1.48 -17.14
C VAL A 213 0.28 0.04 -17.47
N LEU A 214 1.05 -0.12 -18.56
CA LEU A 214 1.58 -1.42 -18.99
C LEU A 214 3.04 -1.58 -18.59
N GLU A 215 3.38 -2.75 -18.07
CA GLU A 215 4.75 -3.16 -17.75
C GLU A 215 5.10 -4.44 -18.52
N ASP A 216 6.07 -4.34 -19.44
CA ASP A 216 6.57 -5.51 -20.17
C ASP A 216 7.58 -6.27 -19.27
N LYS A 217 7.38 -7.57 -19.08
CA LYS A 217 8.26 -8.47 -18.32
C LYS A 217 9.02 -9.43 -19.25
N PRO A 218 10.12 -10.05 -18.79
CA PRO A 218 10.77 -11.15 -19.52
C PRO A 218 9.78 -12.26 -19.89
N GLY A 219 10.03 -12.95 -21.00
CA GLY A 219 9.15 -14.02 -21.49
C GLY A 219 7.93 -13.52 -22.29
N GLY A 220 7.84 -12.22 -22.58
CA GLY A 220 6.76 -11.64 -23.39
C GLY A 220 5.46 -11.39 -22.62
N ILE A 221 5.50 -11.51 -21.30
CA ILE A 221 4.37 -11.22 -20.41
C ILE A 221 4.20 -9.70 -20.32
N THR A 222 2.97 -9.20 -20.47
CA THR A 222 2.63 -7.80 -20.20
C THR A 222 1.71 -7.75 -18.99
N GLU A 223 2.19 -7.16 -17.90
CA GLU A 223 1.36 -6.84 -16.74
C GLU A 223 0.76 -5.45 -16.90
N TRP A 224 -0.36 -5.22 -16.22
CA TRP A 224 -0.99 -3.90 -16.22
C TRP A 224 -1.60 -3.56 -14.87
N ARG A 225 -1.71 -2.27 -14.61
CA ARG A 225 -2.36 -1.71 -13.43
C ARG A 225 -3.16 -0.46 -13.80
N ARG A 226 -4.15 -0.14 -12.98
CA ARG A 226 -4.82 1.17 -13.02
C ARG A 226 -3.97 2.18 -12.25
N ASN A 227 -3.88 3.40 -12.76
CA ASN A 227 -3.43 4.55 -11.98
C ASN A 227 -4.50 4.94 -10.96
#